data_AF-A0A968RE57-F1
#
_entry.id   AF-A0A968RE57-F1
#
_cell.length_a   1.000
_cell.length_b   1.000
_cell.length_c   1.000
_cell.angle_alpha   90.00
_cell.angle_beta   90.00
_cell.angle_gamma   90.00
#
_symmetry.space_group_name_H-M   'P 1'
#
loop_
_entity.id
_entity.type
_entity.pdbx_description
1 polymer ?
#
loop_
_entity_poly.entity_id
_entity_poly.type
_entity_poly.pdbx_seq_one_letter_code
_entity_poly.pdbx_strand_id
1 'polypeptide(L)'
;MLKYKPYVLALDLEGTLISNAVSQFSRPGLYNFLEYCHNNFCRIVIFTAVSELSFRKIAIALADAGKVPSWFVNLEYINWVWKIQRFVFCAGDKIYRSNTNRRSRRIY
;
A
#
# COMPACT_ATOMS: atom_id res chain seq x y z
N MET A 1 -6.11 13.67 -23.07
CA MET A 1 -6.19 12.21 -22.86
C MET A 1 -6.17 11.96 -21.36
N LEU A 2 -7.31 11.65 -20.74
CA LEU A 2 -7.40 11.42 -19.29
C LEU A 2 -6.69 10.11 -18.96
N LYS A 3 -5.52 10.18 -18.30
CA LYS A 3 -4.84 9.00 -17.77
C LYS A 3 -5.67 8.46 -16.60
N TYR A 4 -6.27 7.29 -16.76
CA TYR A 4 -6.85 6.55 -15.64
C TYR A 4 -5.75 6.25 -14.62
N LYS A 5 -5.80 6.91 -13.46
CA LYS A 5 -4.96 6.55 -12.32
C LYS A 5 -5.50 5.24 -11.72
N PRO A 6 -4.65 4.24 -11.42
CA PRO A 6 -5.06 3.09 -10.61
C PRO A 6 -5.70 3.56 -9.29
N TYR A 7 -6.83 2.94 -8.92
CA TYR A 7 -7.74 3.47 -7.91
C TYR A 7 -7.17 3.46 -6.49
N VAL A 8 -6.51 2.37 -6.07
CA VAL A 8 -6.01 2.20 -4.69
C VAL A 8 -4.66 1.47 -4.70
N LEU A 9 -3.66 2.03 -4.00
CA LEU A 9 -2.40 1.37 -3.68
C LEU A 9 -2.40 0.94 -2.22
N ALA A 10 -2.24 -0.36 -1.98
CA ALA A 10 -2.02 -0.91 -0.65
C ALA A 10 -0.52 -1.11 -0.42
N LEU A 11 0.00 -0.57 0.68
CA LEU A 11 1.40 -0.67 1.07
C LEU A 11 1.52 -1.57 2.30
N ASP A 12 2.36 -2.59 2.19
CA ASP A 12 2.87 -3.32 3.34
C ASP A 12 4.03 -2.52 3.98
N LEU A 13 4.24 -2.67 5.29
CA LEU A 13 5.25 -1.90 6.03
C LEU A 13 6.59 -2.65 6.08
N GLU A 14 6.61 -3.82 6.72
CA GLU A 14 7.83 -4.63 6.87
C GLU A 14 8.23 -5.29 5.55
N GLY A 15 9.53 -5.47 5.33
CA GLY A 15 10.04 -6.02 4.08
C GLY A 15 9.94 -5.07 2.89
N THR A 16 8.92 -4.21 2.84
CA THR A 16 8.57 -3.33 1.72
C THR A 16 9.05 -1.89 1.93
N LEU A 17 8.58 -1.19 2.97
CA LEU A 17 8.97 0.22 3.22
C LEU A 17 10.14 0.32 4.18
N ILE A 18 10.22 -0.61 5.14
CA ILE A 18 11.29 -0.72 6.12
C ILE A 18 11.83 -2.16 6.19
N SER A 19 13.01 -2.35 6.80
CA SER A 19 13.56 -3.68 7.06
C SER A 19 12.61 -4.55 7.90
N ASN A 20 12.21 -4.04 9.06
CA ASN A 20 11.25 -4.61 10.00
C ASN A 20 10.83 -3.53 11.02
N ALA A 21 9.78 -3.78 11.79
CA ALA A 21 9.16 -2.87 12.76
C ALA A 21 10.04 -2.60 14.00
N VAL A 22 11.01 -3.48 14.27
CA VAL A 22 11.93 -3.35 15.42
C VAL A 22 13.06 -2.36 15.09
N SER A 23 13.77 -2.60 13.99
CA SER A 23 14.95 -1.83 13.58
C SER A 23 14.63 -0.60 12.72
N GLN A 24 13.50 -0.62 12.02
CA GLN A 24 12.94 0.53 11.29
C GLN A 24 13.88 1.15 10.24
N PHE A 25 14.84 0.40 9.71
CA PHE A 25 15.69 0.89 8.63
C PHE A 25 14.86 1.10 7.38
N SER A 26 14.69 2.37 6.97
CA SER A 26 13.99 2.74 5.75
C SER A 26 14.65 2.12 4.53
N ARG A 27 13.86 1.61 3.57
CA ARG A 27 14.40 1.21 2.27
C ARG A 27 15.02 2.42 1.55
N PRO A 28 16.12 2.24 0.81
CA PRO A 28 16.71 3.33 0.01
C PRO A 28 15.67 3.96 -0.92
N GLY A 29 15.63 5.29 -0.97
CA GLY A 29 14.70 6.03 -1.82
C GLY A 29 13.25 6.08 -1.34
N LEU A 30 12.94 5.61 -0.13
CA LEU A 30 11.58 5.54 0.42
C LEU A 30 10.81 6.87 0.29
N TYR A 31 11.43 8.00 0.63
CA TYR A 31 10.77 9.31 0.53
C TYR A 31 10.26 9.59 -0.89
N ASN A 32 11.14 9.50 -1.88
CA ASN A 32 10.82 9.77 -3.28
C ASN A 32 9.81 8.76 -3.83
N PHE A 33 9.90 7.51 -3.39
CA PHE A 33 8.91 6.48 -3.72
C PHE A 33 7.52 6.85 -3.22
N LEU A 34 7.40 7.32 -1.97
CA LEU A 34 6.12 7.73 -1.39
C LEU A 34 5.54 8.97 -2.11
N GLU A 35 6.37 9.97 -2.38
CA GLU A 35 5.96 11.14 -3.19
C GLU A 35 5.48 10.73 -4.58
N TYR A 36 6.20 9.82 -5.25
CA TYR A 36 5.75 9.26 -6.51
C TYR A 36 4.39 8.58 -6.38
N CYS A 37 4.18 7.76 -5.35
CA CYS A 37 2.90 7.09 -5.12
C CYS A 37 1.77 8.10 -4.92
N HIS A 38 1.97 9.11 -4.05
CA HIS A 38 0.98 10.15 -3.78
C HIS A 38 0.58 10.90 -5.05
N ASN A 39 1.54 11.15 -5.94
CA ASN A 39 1.29 11.83 -7.20
C ASN A 39 0.64 10.95 -8.28
N ASN A 40 0.68 9.61 -8.16
CA ASN A 40 0.23 8.69 -9.22
C ASN A 40 -1.00 7.85 -8.86
N PHE A 41 -1.36 7.73 -7.59
CA PHE A 41 -2.51 6.94 -7.13
C PHE A 41 -3.58 7.84 -6.50
N CYS A 42 -4.86 7.48 -6.67
CA CYS A 42 -5.96 8.27 -6.10
C CYS A 42 -6.16 8.03 -4.60
N ARG A 43 -5.77 6.84 -4.11
CA ARG A 43 -5.89 6.45 -2.72
C ARG A 43 -4.70 5.56 -2.36
N ILE A 44 -4.10 5.81 -1.21
CA ILE A 44 -3.02 5.00 -0.66
C ILE A 44 -3.46 4.54 0.71
N VAL A 45 -3.30 3.26 0.98
CA VAL A 45 -3.65 2.66 2.26
C VAL A 45 -2.50 1.81 2.78
N ILE A 46 -2.42 1.68 4.09
CA ILE A 46 -1.53 0.74 4.77
C ILE A 46 -2.28 -0.57 4.97
N PHE A 47 -1.68 -1.64 4.49
CA PHE A 47 -2.22 -2.99 4.58
C PHE A 47 -1.08 -3.93 4.94
N THR A 48 -0.90 -4.15 6.23
CA THR A 48 0.26 -4.84 6.80
C THR A 48 -0.16 -5.71 7.98
N ALA A 49 0.68 -6.67 8.34
CA ALA A 49 0.52 -7.48 9.54
C ALA A 49 0.90 -6.72 10.83
N VAL A 50 1.65 -5.61 10.72
CA VAL A 50 2.02 -4.75 11.85
C VAL A 50 0.80 -4.00 12.36
N SER A 51 0.46 -4.13 13.64
CA SER A 51 -0.71 -3.45 14.22
C SER A 51 -0.74 -1.94 13.97
N GLU A 52 -1.93 -1.35 13.88
CA GLU A 52 -2.09 0.09 13.60
C GLU A 52 -1.31 0.95 14.59
N LEU A 53 -1.39 0.65 15.89
CA LEU A 53 -0.67 1.39 16.92
C LEU A 53 0.84 1.41 16.66
N SER A 54 1.41 0.26 16.28
CA SER A 54 2.84 0.16 15.95
C SER A 54 3.15 0.90 14.65
N PHE A 55 2.32 0.75 13.62
CA PHE A 55 2.46 1.51 12.37
C PHE A 55 2.49 3.02 12.64
N ARG A 56 1.56 3.57 13.44
CA ARG A 56 1.49 5.00 13.73
C ARG A 56 2.77 5.50 14.41
N LYS A 57 3.28 4.76 15.40
CA LYS A 57 4.54 5.10 16.09
C LYS A 57 5.73 5.12 15.12
N ILE A 58 5.83 4.10 14.27
CA ILE A 58 6.90 4.00 13.26
C ILE A 58 6.78 5.13 12.24
N ALA A 59 5.57 5.41 11.76
CA ALA A 59 5.33 6.45 10.76
C ALA A 59 5.74 7.84 11.28
N ILE A 60 5.40 8.17 12.53
CA ILE A 60 5.83 9.41 13.19
C ILE A 60 7.35 9.47 13.30
N ALA A 61 7.98 8.41 13.81
CA ALA A 61 9.44 8.37 13.96
C ALA A 61 10.17 8.54 12.61
N LEU A 62 9.68 7.92 11.54
CA LEU A 62 10.22 8.08 10.19
C LEU A 62 10.02 9.50 9.64
N ALA A 63 8.88 10.13 9.93
CA ALA A 63 8.57 11.48 9.49
C ALA A 63 9.47 12.51 10.21
N ASP A 64 9.61 12.38 11.53
CA ASP A 64 10.49 13.22 12.36
C ASP A 64 11.96 13.10 11.91
N ALA A 65 12.38 11.91 11.48
CA ALA A 65 13.71 11.66 10.92
C ALA A 65 13.88 12.09 9.45
N GLY A 66 12.84 12.68 8.83
CA GLY A 66 12.85 13.11 7.42
C GLY A 66 12.97 11.98 6.40
N LYS A 67 12.63 10.73 6.77
CA LYS A 67 12.73 9.55 5.90
C LYS A 67 11.50 9.32 5.03
N VAL A 68 10.37 9.88 5.44
CA VAL A 68 9.09 9.83 4.72
C VAL A 68 8.45 11.22 4.69
N PRO A 69 7.55 11.50 3.75
CA PRO A 69 6.76 12.73 3.76
C PRO A 69 5.84 12.80 4.99
N SER A 70 5.53 14.02 5.44
CA SER A 70 4.69 14.25 6.63
C SER A 70 3.28 13.66 6.48
N TRP A 71 2.73 13.58 5.27
CA TRP A 71 1.42 12.99 5.02
C TRP A 71 1.37 11.48 5.27
N PHE A 72 2.52 10.79 5.29
CA PHE A 72 2.60 9.33 5.50
C PHE A 72 1.97 8.91 6.83
N VAL A 73 2.08 9.73 7.88
CA VAL A 73 1.55 9.45 9.22
C VAL A 73 0.02 9.34 9.26
N ASN A 74 -0.64 9.98 8.28
CA ASN A 74 -2.09 10.09 8.19
C ASN A 74 -2.69 9.10 7.18
N LEU A 75 -1.88 8.21 6.60
CA LEU A 75 -2.39 7.20 5.68
C LEU A 75 -3.48 6.36 6.34
N GLU A 76 -4.51 6.05 5.56
CA GLU A 76 -5.59 5.16 5.99
C GLU A 76 -5.00 3.77 6.29
N TYR A 77 -5.29 3.25 7.48
CA TYR A 77 -4.86 1.93 7.89
C TYR A 77 -6.03 0.96 7.71
N ILE A 78 -5.85 -0.06 6.88
CA ILE A 78 -6.86 -1.10 6.67
C ILE A 78 -6.56 -2.25 7.63
N ASN A 79 -7.49 -2.49 8.55
CA ASN A 79 -7.35 -3.61 9.47
C ASN A 79 -7.38 -4.92 8.69
N TRP A 80 -6.33 -5.71 8.85
CA TRP A 80 -6.13 -6.97 8.17
C TRP A 80 -7.06 -8.03 8.76
N VAL A 81 -8.33 -8.00 8.38
CA VAL A 81 -9.28 -9.05 8.72
C VAL A 81 -9.08 -10.16 7.69
N TRP A 82 -8.70 -11.36 8.14
CA TRP A 82 -8.58 -12.58 7.33
C TRP A 82 -9.80 -12.92 6.45
N LYS A 83 -10.91 -12.18 6.61
CA LYS A 83 -12.18 -12.32 5.89
C LYS A 83 -12.33 -11.36 4.70
N ILE A 84 -11.23 -10.89 4.11
CA ILE A 84 -11.26 -10.17 2.82
C ILE A 84 -10.83 -11.15 1.71
N GLN A 85 -11.80 -11.85 1.14
CA GLN A 85 -11.58 -12.88 0.12
C GLN A 85 -11.64 -12.33 -1.32
N ARG A 86 -11.54 -11.02 -1.53
CA ARG A 86 -11.58 -10.40 -2.87
C ARG A 86 -10.67 -9.18 -2.96
N PHE A 87 -9.51 -9.38 -3.56
CA PHE A 87 -8.78 -8.29 -4.21
C PHE A 87 -9.25 -8.20 -5.66
N VAL A 88 -9.75 -7.05 -6.08
CA VAL A 88 -9.99 -6.78 -7.50
C VAL A 88 -8.73 -6.11 -8.04
N PHE A 89 -7.96 -6.85 -8.83
CA PHE A 89 -6.83 -6.30 -9.56
C PHE A 89 -7.36 -5.57 -10.79
N CYS A 90 -7.28 -4.23 -10.77
CA CYS A 90 -7.60 -3.39 -11.92
C CYS A 90 -6.31 -2.97 -12.61
N ALA A 91 -5.82 -3.80 -13.53
CA ALA A 91 -4.88 -3.33 -14.55
C ALA A 91 -5.69 -2.95 -15.79
N GLY A 92 -5.64 -1.67 -16.17
CA GLY A 92 -6.10 -1.11 -17.45
C GLY A 92 -7.32 -1.80 -18.10
N ASP A 93 -8.50 -1.19 -17.95
CA ASP A 93 -9.76 -1.51 -18.66
C ASP A 93 -10.22 -2.97 -18.67
N LYS A 94 -9.61 -3.87 -17.89
CA LYS A 94 -9.98 -5.28 -17.83
C LYS A 94 -10.07 -5.75 -16.39
N ILE A 95 -11.28 -6.10 -15.99
CA ILE A 95 -11.57 -6.75 -14.72
C ILE A 95 -11.22 -8.23 -14.86
N TYR A 96 -10.19 -8.69 -14.15
CA TYR A 96 -9.88 -10.12 -14.06
C TYR A 96 -10.42 -10.67 -12.73
N ARG A 97 -11.38 -11.60 -12.80
CA ARG A 97 -11.76 -12.42 -11.64
C ARG A 97 -10.79 -13.59 -11.52
N SER A 98 -10.03 -13.65 -10.43
CA SER A 98 -9.40 -14.92 -10.02
C SER A 98 -10.49 -15.80 -9.41
N ASN A 99 -10.92 -16.80 -10.17
CA ASN A 99 -11.69 -17.90 -9.61
C ASN A 99 -10.69 -18.86 -8.99
N THR A 100 -10.82 -19.20 -7.71
CA THR A 100 -9.99 -20.15 -6.97
C THR A 100 -10.16 -21.60 -7.45
N ASN A 101 -10.60 -21.80 -8.69
CA ASN A 101 -10.63 -23.10 -9.32
C ASN A 101 -10.16 -22.99 -10.77
N ARG A 102 -9.20 -23.84 -11.13
CA ARG A 102 -8.43 -23.82 -12.37
C ARG A 102 -9.30 -23.62 -13.62
N ARG A 103 -9.13 -22.46 -14.28
CA ARG A 103 -9.35 -22.09 -15.70
C ARG A 103 -9.98 -20.71 -15.77
N SER A 104 -9.15 -19.71 -16.06
CA SER A 104 -9.55 -18.35 -16.40
C SER A 104 -10.46 -18.37 -17.63
N ARG A 105 -11.71 -17.89 -17.51
CA ARG A 105 -12.56 -17.55 -18.66
C ARG A 105 -12.89 -16.06 -18.64
N ARG A 106 -12.76 -15.46 -19.82
CA ARG A 106 -13.07 -14.06 -20.13
C ARG A 106 -14.60 -13.89 -20.12
N ILE A 107 -15.12 -12.92 -19.39
CA ILE A 107 -16.53 -12.52 -19.46
C ILE A 107 -16.51 -11.01 -19.71
N TYR A 108 -17.25 -10.59 -20.75
CA TYR A 108 -17.32 -9.23 -21.27
C TYR A 108 -17.82 -8.23 -20.23
#